data_AF-A0A7W0PX69-F1
#
_entry.id   AF-A0A7W0PX69-F1
#
_cell.length_a   1.000
_cell.length_b   1.000
_cell.length_c   1.000
_cell.angle_alpha   90.00
_cell.angle_beta   90.00
_cell.angle_gamma   90.00
#
_symmetry.space_group_name_H-M   'P 1'
#
loop_
_entity.id
_entity.type
_entity.pdbx_description
1 polymer ?
#
loop_
_entity_poly.entity_id
_entity_poly.type
_entity_poly.pdbx_seq_one_letter_code
_entity_poly.pdbx_strand_id
1 'polypeptide(L)' 'MTDQATVSLRRWLRRQLRQPNPLREHLEAAVENDDPAEARRLVSRIPFTAAQHRHVEGLIARWERARSER' A
#
# COMPACT_ATOMS: atom_id res chain seq x y z
N MET A 1 -8.71 -14.12 -5.91
CA MET A 1 -9.23 -12.78 -6.25
C MET A 1 -8.34 -11.74 -5.60
N THR A 2 -7.63 -10.94 -6.39
CA THR A 2 -6.87 -9.80 -5.88
C THR A 2 -7.87 -8.76 -5.39
N ASP A 3 -7.79 -8.37 -4.12
CA ASP A 3 -8.75 -7.46 -3.51
C ASP A 3 -8.74 -6.08 -4.21
N GLN A 4 -9.90 -5.46 -4.36
CA GLN A 4 -10.04 -4.18 -5.04
C GLN A 4 -9.23 -3.07 -4.34
N ALA A 5 -9.00 -3.17 -3.03
CA ALA A 5 -8.15 -2.23 -2.29
C ALA A 5 -6.68 -2.40 -2.69
N THR A 6 -6.21 -3.64 -2.82
CA THR A 6 -4.85 -3.98 -3.25
C THR A 6 -4.55 -3.43 -4.65
N VAL A 7 -5.49 -3.57 -5.59
CA VAL A 7 -5.36 -3.00 -6.96
C VAL A 7 -5.31 -1.46 -6.91
N SER A 8 -6.16 -0.85 -6.09
CA SER A 8 -6.19 0.61 -5.92
C SER A 8 -4.88 1.13 -5.32
N LEU A 9 -4.32 0.42 -4.34
CA LEU A 9 -3.03 0.73 -3.72
C LEU A 9 -1.89 0.63 -4.74
N ARG A 10 -1.78 -0.45 -5.53
CA ARG A 10 -0.74 -0.57 -6.58
C ARG A 10 -0.85 0.53 -7.62
N ARG A 11 -2.06 0.86 -8.06
CA ARG A 11 -2.29 1.95 -9.02
C ARG A 11 -1.83 3.28 -8.46
N TRP A 12 -2.15 3.56 -7.19
CA TRP A 12 -1.71 4.77 -6.51
C TRP A 12 -0.18 4.83 -6.37
N LEU A 13 0.45 3.74 -5.91
CA LEU A 13 1.91 3.63 -5.75
C LEU A 13 2.65 3.93 -7.05
N ARG A 14 2.22 3.31 -8.17
CA ARG A 14 2.79 3.57 -9.51
C ARG A 14 2.62 5.02 -9.96
N ARG A 15 1.54 5.68 -9.52
CA ARG A 15 1.26 7.08 -9.86
C ARG A 15 2.11 8.06 -9.06
N GLN A 16 2.31 7.80 -7.76
CA GLN A 16 3.09 8.67 -6.87
C GLN A 16 4.60 8.44 -7.01
N LEU A 17 5.03 7.18 -7.08
CA LEU A 17 6.42 6.77 -7.17
C LEU A 17 6.76 6.41 -8.63
N ARG A 18 6.74 7.43 -9.50
CA ARG A 18 6.95 7.24 -10.95
C ARG A 18 8.29 6.61 -11.28
N GLN A 19 9.34 6.89 -10.49
CA GLN A 19 10.64 6.25 -10.63
C GLN A 19 10.69 4.96 -9.79
N PRO A 20 11.26 3.86 -10.31
CA PRO A 20 11.66 2.74 -9.49
C PRO A 20 12.61 3.24 -8.42
N ASN A 21 12.31 2.95 -7.17
CA ASN A 21 13.21 3.16 -6.05
C ASN A 21 13.01 2.00 -5.06
N PRO A 22 14.00 1.70 -4.21
CA PRO A 22 13.93 0.54 -3.30
C PRO A 22 12.64 0.53 -2.47
N LEU A 23 12.18 1.70 -2.04
CA LEU A 23 10.96 1.83 -1.24
C LEU A 23 9.70 1.43 -2.02
N ARG A 24 9.59 1.80 -3.30
CA ARG A 24 8.51 1.35 -4.18
C ARG A 24 8.55 -0.16 -4.37
N GLU A 25 9.73 -0.72 -4.61
CA GLU A 25 9.91 -2.16 -4.79
C GLU A 25 9.49 -2.94 -3.54
N HIS A 26 9.89 -2.46 -2.35
CA HIS A 26 9.46 -3.06 -1.09
C HIS A 26 7.95 -2.97 -0.87
N LEU A 27 7.30 -1.85 -1.25
CA LEU A 27 5.84 -1.74 -1.18
C LEU A 27 5.14 -2.68 -2.17
N GLU A 28 5.67 -2.80 -3.39
CA GLU A 28 5.14 -3.74 -4.37
C GLU A 28 5.30 -5.19 -3.89
N ALA A 29 6.43 -5.52 -3.27
CA ALA A 29 6.67 -6.84 -2.66
C ALA A 29 5.74 -7.12 -1.47
N ALA A 30 5.51 -6.14 -0.58
CA ALA A 30 4.57 -6.31 0.54
C ALA A 30 3.14 -6.60 0.02
N VAL A 31 2.73 -5.90 -1.04
CA VAL A 31 1.45 -6.15 -1.70
C VAL A 31 1.39 -7.54 -2.36
N GLU A 32 2.45 -7.98 -3.02
CA GLU A 32 2.52 -9.31 -3.65
C GLU A 32 2.48 -10.45 -2.64
N ASN A 33 3.06 -10.25 -1.46
CA ASN A 33 3.10 -11.24 -0.38
C ASN A 33 1.87 -11.22 0.55
N ASP A 34 0.85 -10.45 0.20
CA ASP A 34 -0.35 -10.25 1.03
C ASP A 34 -0.03 -9.77 2.47
N ASP A 35 0.97 -8.86 2.62
CA ASP A 35 1.46 -8.33 3.90
C ASP A 35 1.08 -6.84 4.12
N PRO A 36 -0.11 -6.56 4.68
CA PRO A 36 -0.54 -5.19 4.97
C PRO A 36 0.24 -4.51 6.10
N ALA A 37 0.81 -5.29 7.02
CA ALA A 37 1.56 -4.74 8.15
C ALA A 37 2.89 -4.14 7.67
N GLU A 38 3.60 -4.84 6.78
CA GLU A 38 4.83 -4.30 6.18
C GLU A 38 4.52 -3.11 5.27
N ALA A 39 3.42 -3.15 4.51
CA ALA A 39 2.99 -2.00 3.73
C ALA A 39 2.77 -0.74 4.60
N ARG A 40 2.11 -0.89 5.76
CA ARG A 40 1.91 0.22 6.71
C ARG A 40 3.26 0.72 7.26
N ARG A 41 4.15 -0.20 7.65
CA ARG A 41 5.49 0.15 8.13
C ARG A 41 6.25 0.97 7.09
N LEU A 42 6.24 0.55 5.83
CA LEU A 42 6.93 1.24 4.75
C LEU A 42 6.32 2.61 4.45
N VAL A 43 4.97 2.72 4.41
CA VAL A 43 4.26 3.98 4.17
C VAL A 43 4.60 5.03 5.23
N SER A 44 4.68 4.64 6.51
CA SER A 44 5.07 5.55 7.62
C SER A 44 6.44 6.21 7.45
N ARG A 45 7.33 5.63 6.64
CA ARG A 45 8.69 6.14 6.37
C ARG A 45 8.75 7.10 5.18
N ILE A 46 7.65 7.24 4.43
CA ILE A 46 7.61 8.07 3.23
C ILE A 46 7.16 9.47 3.64
N PRO A 47 7.85 10.53 3.16
CA PRO A 47 7.48 11.92 3.44
C PRO A 47 6.27 12.34 2.60
N PHE A 48 5.15 11.62 2.72
CA PHE A 48 3.89 12.01 2.12
C PHE A 48 3.27 13.19 2.86
N THR A 49 2.45 13.94 2.14
CA THR A 49 1.53 14.88 2.76
C THR A 49 0.57 14.13 3.69
N ALA A 50 0.05 14.80 4.73
CA ALA A 50 -0.93 14.20 5.64
C ALA A 50 -2.17 13.66 4.90
N ALA A 51 -2.60 14.29 3.80
CA ALA A 51 -3.72 13.83 3.00
C ALA A 51 -3.40 12.53 2.24
N GLN A 52 -2.21 12.43 1.64
CA GLN A 52 -1.74 11.20 1.00
C GLN A 52 -1.59 10.07 2.02
N HIS A 53 -1.02 10.35 3.20
CA HIS A 53 -0.90 9.39 4.30
C HIS A 53 -2.26 8.80 4.69
N ARG A 54 -3.24 9.65 5.01
CA ARG A 54 -4.59 9.20 5.37
C ARG A 54 -5.25 8.36 4.27
N HIS A 55 -5.05 8.74 3.01
CA HIS A 55 -5.62 7.98 1.89
C HIS A 55 -5.04 6.56 1.82
N VAL A 56 -3.72 6.44 1.88
CA VAL A 56 -3.03 5.14 1.79
C VAL A 56 -3.32 4.27 3.00
N GLU A 57 -3.29 4.83 4.20
CA GLU A 57 -3.68 4.12 5.43
C GLU A 57 -5.11 3.57 5.34
N GLY A 58 -6.04 4.33 4.75
CA GLY A 58 -7.41 3.86 4.50
C GLY A 58 -7.47 2.67 3.54
N LEU A 59 -6.64 2.64 2.49
CA LEU A 59 -6.54 1.51 1.57
C LEU A 59 -5.97 0.26 2.26
N ILE A 60 -4.92 0.43 3.06
CA ILE A 60 -4.29 -0.67 3.82
C ILE A 60 -5.27 -1.22 4.87
N ALA A 61 -5.95 -0.35 5.62
CA ALA A 61 -6.95 -0.79 6.61
C ALA A 61 -8.12 -1.56 5.98
N ARG A 62 -8.53 -1.20 4.76
CA ARG A 62 -9.57 -1.95 4.03
C ARG A 62 -9.06 -3.32 3.59
N TRP A 63 -7.82 -3.37 3.09
CA TRP A 63 -7.17 -4.63 2.73
C TRP A 63 -7.02 -5.56 3.93
N GLU A 64 -6.63 -5.07 5.11
CA GLU A 64 -6.58 -5.86 6.35
C GLU A 64 -7.93 -6.48 6.71
N ARG A 65 -9.01 -5.68 6.68
CA ARG A 65 -10.36 -6.20 6.92
C ARG A 65 -10.74 -7.28 5.92
N ALA A 66 -10.51 -7.05 4.63
CA ALA A 66 -10.79 -8.02 3.58
C ALA A 66 -9.98 -9.32 3.74
N ARG A 67 -8.79 -9.27 4.33
CA ARG A 67 -8.00 -10.46 4.67
C ARG A 67 -8.54 -11.17 5.90
N SER A 68 -8.95 -10.45 6.95
CA SER A 68 -9.56 -11.05 8.15
C SER A 68 -10.92 -11.70 7.87
N GLU A 69 -11.62 -11.27 6.82
CA GLU A 69 -12.90 -11.82 6.37
C GLU A 69 -12.76 -13.05 5.44
N ARG A 70 -11.53 -13.46 5.09
CA ARG A 70 -11.24 -14.65 4.27
C ARG A 70 -10.83 -15.85 5.11
#